data_AF-A0AAU2YYF0-F1
#
_entry.id   AF-A0AAU2YYF0-F1
#
_cell.length_a   1.000
_cell.length_b   1.000
_cell.length_c   1.000
_cell.angle_alpha   90.00
_cell.angle_beta   90.00
_cell.angle_gamma   90.00
#
_symmetry.space_group_name_H-M   'P 1'
#
loop_
_entity.id
_entity.type
_entity.pdbx_description
1 polymer ?
#
loop_
_entity_poly.entity_id
_entity_poly.type
_entity_poly.pdbx_seq_one_letter_code
_entity_poly.pdbx_strand_id
1 'polypeptide(L)'
;MWTLALRGGARVAVGAAEWYDAFCVVTRGRVQLELRDGKPGPVLGRDAGFWLRGTGVRALRNPGRRTARVRIVTPRAGTVTCKSTPVRQLPNDGGTT
;
A
#
# COMPACT_ATOMS: atom_id res chain seq x y z
N MET A 1 13.99 0.76 5.64
CA MET A 1 13.55 1.45 4.40
C MET A 1 14.48 1.08 3.28
N TRP A 2 13.96 0.63 2.14
CA TRP A 2 14.77 0.20 0.99
C TRP A 2 14.06 0.50 -0.33
N THR A 3 14.77 0.35 -1.46
CA THR A 3 14.21 0.62 -2.79
C THR A 3 14.22 -0.66 -3.61
N LEU A 4 13.04 -1.02 -4.12
CA LEU A 4 12.86 -2.11 -5.05
C LEU A 4 12.91 -1.57 -6.49
N ALA A 5 13.77 -2.15 -7.32
CA ALA A 5 13.83 -1.85 -8.75
C ALA A 5 13.22 -3.01 -9.55
N LEU A 6 12.10 -2.76 -10.23
CA LEU A 6 11.47 -3.75 -11.10
C LEU A 6 11.84 -3.44 -12.55
N ARG A 7 12.58 -4.35 -13.21
CA ARG A 7 12.83 -4.28 -14.66
C ARG A 7 11.52 -4.34 -15.45
N GLY A 8 11.55 -3.92 -16.72
CA GLY A 8 10.36 -3.98 -17.56
C GLY A 8 9.82 -5.41 -17.69
N GLY A 9 8.51 -5.59 -17.53
CA GLY A 9 7.85 -6.91 -17.52
C GLY A 9 8.12 -7.77 -16.29
N ALA A 10 8.99 -7.33 -15.37
CA ALA A 10 9.34 -8.12 -14.18
C ALA A 10 8.17 -8.20 -13.19
N ARG A 11 8.17 -9.28 -12.42
CA ARG A 11 7.23 -9.57 -11.34
C ARG A 11 8.00 -9.92 -10.07
N VAL A 12 7.57 -9.37 -8.94
CA VAL A 12 8.09 -9.71 -7.61
C VAL A 12 6.92 -10.14 -6.75
N ALA A 13 7.01 -11.34 -6.16
CA ALA A 13 6.03 -11.80 -5.20
C ALA A 13 6.17 -11.01 -3.89
N VAL A 14 5.04 -10.62 -3.31
CA VAL A 14 4.99 -9.97 -2.01
C VAL A 14 4.86 -11.08 -0.97
N GLY A 15 5.97 -11.36 -0.28
CA GLY A 15 5.99 -12.35 0.81
C GLY A 15 5.30 -11.79 2.05
N ALA A 16 4.32 -12.51 2.58
CA ALA A 16 3.52 -12.05 3.72
C ALA A 16 4.37 -11.71 4.95
N ALA A 17 5.48 -12.40 5.21
CA ALA A 17 6.31 -12.16 6.39
C ALA A 17 7.22 -10.93 6.27
N GLU A 18 7.82 -10.70 5.10
CA GLU A 18 8.81 -9.63 4.91
C GLU A 18 8.14 -8.27 4.57
N TRP A 19 6.89 -8.30 4.10
CA TRP A 19 6.21 -7.12 3.55
C TRP A 19 4.86 -6.84 4.23
N TYR A 20 4.53 -7.56 5.31
CA TYR A 20 3.20 -7.54 5.95
C TYR A 20 2.69 -6.12 6.23
N ASP A 21 3.53 -5.32 6.89
CA ASP A 21 3.25 -3.95 7.28
C ASP A 21 3.93 -2.91 6.37
N ALA A 22 4.33 -3.31 5.16
CA ALA A 22 5.02 -2.38 4.26
C ALA A 22 4.05 -1.35 3.66
N PHE A 23 4.43 -0.08 3.80
CA PHE A 23 3.94 1.03 2.98
C PHE A 23 4.87 1.21 1.78
N CYS A 24 4.30 1.29 0.59
CA CYS A 24 5.02 1.41 -0.66
C CYS A 24 4.69 2.72 -1.36
N VAL A 25 5.70 3.37 -1.94
CA VAL A 25 5.52 4.57 -2.78
C VAL A 25 6.23 4.35 -4.11
N VAL A 26 5.53 4.55 -5.22
CA VAL A 26 6.15 4.49 -6.55
C VAL A 26 6.97 5.76 -6.76
N THR A 27 8.29 5.64 -6.80
CA THR A 27 9.19 6.80 -6.99
C THR A 27 9.56 7.01 -8.46
N ARG A 28 9.39 5.97 -9.31
CA ARG A 28 9.62 6.08 -10.75
C ARG A 28 8.79 5.07 -11.53
N GLY A 29 8.21 5.50 -12.65
CA GLY A 29 7.54 4.62 -13.60
C GLY A 29 6.11 4.27 -13.17
N ARG A 30 5.70 3.04 -13.47
CA ARG A 30 4.37 2.51 -13.16
C ARG A 30 4.51 1.10 -12.60
N VAL A 31 3.65 0.74 -11.66
CA VAL A 31 3.60 -0.59 -11.06
C VAL A 31 2.17 -1.07 -11.04
N GLN A 32 1.93 -2.26 -11.58
CA GLN A 32 0.66 -2.95 -11.49
C GLN A 32 0.64 -3.85 -10.26
N LEU A 33 -0.43 -3.76 -9.49
CA LEU A 33 -0.68 -4.70 -8.40
C LEU A 33 -1.26 -6.00 -8.98
N GLU A 34 -0.83 -7.15 -8.49
CA GLU A 34 -1.46 -8.44 -8.75
C GLU A 34 -2.19 -8.89 -7.50
N LEU A 35 -3.48 -9.19 -7.62
CA LEU A 35 -4.32 -9.59 -6.48
C LEU A 35 -4.17 -11.08 -6.17
N ARG A 36 -4.66 -11.51 -4.99
CA ARG A 36 -4.59 -12.90 -4.52
C ARG A 36 -5.17 -13.92 -5.50
N ASP A 37 -6.26 -13.57 -6.20
CA ASP A 37 -6.88 -14.38 -7.25
C ASP A 37 -6.04 -14.45 -8.55
N GLY A 38 -4.97 -13.67 -8.62
CA GLY A 38 -4.06 -13.60 -9.76
C GLY A 38 -4.48 -12.67 -10.85
N LYS A 39 -5.58 -11.94 -10.67
CA LYS A 39 -5.99 -10.94 -11.63
C LYS A 39 -5.06 -9.72 -11.57
N PRO A 40 -4.83 -9.07 -12.72
CA PRO A 40 -4.22 -7.76 -12.75
C PRO A 40 -5.12 -6.77 -12.02
N GLY A 41 -4.56 -6.12 -11.00
CA GLY A 41 -5.18 -5.01 -10.28
C GLY A 41 -4.80 -3.65 -10.86
N PRO A 42 -5.00 -2.57 -10.09
CA PRO A 42 -4.75 -1.22 -10.55
C PRO A 42 -3.27 -0.98 -10.86
N VAL A 43 -3.05 -0.08 -11.82
CA VAL A 43 -1.72 0.42 -12.16
C VAL A 43 -1.48 1.74 -11.44
N LEU A 44 -0.46 1.77 -10.61
CA LEU A 44 -0.06 2.92 -9.81
C LEU A 44 1.07 3.67 -10.50
N GLY A 45 0.88 4.97 -10.68
CA GLY A 45 1.87 5.89 -11.25
C GLY A 45 2.84 6.42 -10.20
N ARG A 46 3.75 7.29 -10.64
CA ARG A 46 4.69 8.00 -9.76
C ARG A 46 3.93 8.74 -8.65
N ASP A 47 4.51 8.74 -7.45
CA ASP A 47 4.02 9.37 -6.23
C ASP A 47 2.75 8.74 -5.63
N ALA A 48 2.23 7.65 -6.24
CA ALA A 48 1.20 6.84 -5.63
C ALA A 48 1.75 6.05 -4.43
N GLY A 49 1.11 6.24 -3.28
CA GLY A 49 1.34 5.48 -2.05
C GLY A 49 0.29 4.40 -1.85
N PHE A 50 0.69 3.23 -1.35
CA PHE A 50 -0.21 2.12 -1.07
C PHE A 50 0.30 1.21 0.04
N TRP A 51 -0.63 0.61 0.78
CA TRP A 51 -0.35 -0.40 1.79
C TRP A 51 -0.42 -1.80 1.17
N LEU A 52 0.50 -2.67 1.58
CA LEU A 52 0.42 -4.10 1.24
C LEU A 52 -0.45 -4.86 2.26
N ARG A 53 -0.54 -4.36 3.48
CA ARG A 53 -1.41 -4.93 4.52
C ARG A 53 -2.88 -4.83 4.13
N GLY A 54 -3.60 -5.93 4.22
CA GLY A 54 -5.06 -5.95 4.09
C GLY A 54 -5.62 -5.65 2.70
N THR A 55 -4.77 -5.37 1.70
CA THR A 55 -5.20 -4.99 0.34
C THR A 55 -5.34 -6.17 -0.63
N GLY A 56 -4.98 -7.38 -0.20
CA GLY A 56 -5.09 -8.57 -1.05
C GLY A 56 -4.07 -8.61 -2.20
N VAL A 57 -3.04 -7.77 -2.16
CA VAL A 57 -1.93 -7.79 -3.12
C VAL A 57 -1.03 -8.99 -2.84
N ARG A 58 -0.70 -9.76 -3.89
CA ARG A 58 0.23 -10.91 -3.81
C ARG A 58 1.52 -10.69 -4.59
N ALA A 59 1.54 -9.78 -5.55
CA ALA A 59 2.74 -9.46 -6.32
C ALA A 59 2.68 -8.03 -6.88
N LEU A 60 3.86 -7.50 -7.19
CA LEU A 60 4.05 -6.27 -7.93
C LEU A 60 4.59 -6.61 -9.33
N ARG A 61 4.00 -6.02 -10.35
CA ARG A 61 4.45 -6.15 -11.75
C ARG A 61 4.82 -4.80 -12.33
N ASN A 62 5.84 -4.78 -13.18
CA ASN A 62 6.11 -3.64 -14.03
C ASN A 62 5.48 -3.86 -15.42
N PRO A 63 4.37 -3.18 -15.75
CA PRO A 63 3.71 -3.36 -17.05
C PRO A 63 4.47 -2.65 -18.20
N GLY A 64 5.44 -1.79 -17.88
CA GLY A 64 6.21 -1.05 -18.87
C GLY A 64 7.50 -1.76 -19.28
N ARG A 65 8.18 -1.19 -20.29
CA ARG A 65 9.51 -1.63 -20.73
C ARG A 65 10.64 -1.04 -19.88
N ARG A 66 10.42 0.13 -19.26
CA ARG A 66 11.41 0.84 -18.44
C ARG A 66 11.38 0.37 -16.99
N THR A 67 12.52 0.37 -16.31
CA THR A 67 12.59 0.03 -14.89
C THR A 67 11.75 0.97 -14.03
N ALA A 68 10.84 0.39 -13.24
CA ALA A 68 10.08 1.09 -12.20
C ALA A 68 10.83 1.01 -10.87
N ARG A 69 10.67 2.03 -10.02
CA ARG A 69 11.24 2.06 -8.66
C ARG A 69 10.13 2.26 -7.65
N VAL A 70 10.15 1.43 -6.61
CA VAL A 70 9.24 1.51 -5.46
C VAL A 70 10.07 1.68 -4.20
N ARG A 71 9.75 2.69 -3.41
CA ARG A 71 10.33 2.87 -2.08
C ARG A 71 9.46 2.11 -1.09
N ILE A 72 10.08 1.22 -0.31
CA ILE A 72 9.41 0.38 0.68
C ILE A 72 9.78 0.87 2.07
N VAL A 73 8.75 1.24 2.81
CA VAL A 73 8.80 1.70 4.20
C VAL A 73 8.07 0.68 5.04
N THR A 74 8.83 -0.16 5.74
CA THR A 74 8.29 -1.00 6.81
C THR A 74 8.41 -0.23 8.12
N PRO A 75 7.30 0.02 8.85
CA PRO A 75 7.37 0.43 10.23
C PRO A 75 8.17 -0.63 10.97
N ARG A 76 9.31 -0.25 11.58
CA ARG A 76 9.88 -1.10 12.63
C ARG A 76 8.84 -1.15 13.74
N ALA A 77 8.66 -2.31 14.37
CA ALA A 77 7.75 -2.51 15.49
C ALA A 77 8.09 -1.58 16.66
N GLY A 78 7.63 -0.33 16.57
CA GLY A 78 7.43 0.57 17.69
C GLY A 78 5.93 0.62 17.88
N THR A 79 5.48 0.11 19.02
CA THR A 79 4.08 0.03 19.43
C THR A 79 3.46 1.43 19.45
N VAL A 80 2.94 1.90 18.32
CA VAL A 80 2.05 3.06 18.32
C VAL A 80 0.67 2.52 18.69
N THR A 81 0.33 2.65 19.97
CA THR A 81 -1.06 2.48 20.41
C THR A 81 -1.84 3.63 19.80
N CYS A 82 -2.50 3.40 18.67
CA CYS A 82 -3.52 4.31 18.18
C CYS A 82 -4.67 4.30 19.20
N LYS A 83 -4.66 5.26 20.13
CA LYS A 83 -5.83 5.54 20.95
C LYS A 83 -6.86 6.18 20.03
N SER A 84 -7.78 5.38 19.51
CA SER A 84 -9.04 5.91 18.99
C SER A 84 -9.79 6.52 20.18
N THR A 85 -9.68 7.82 20.38
CA THR A 85 -10.64 8.52 21.23
C THR A 85 -11.95 8.61 20.46
N PRO A 86 -13.02 7.90 20.88
CA PRO A 86 -14.31 8.08 20.27
C PRO A 86 -14.72 9.54 20.43
N VAL A 87 -15.08 10.19 19.33
CA VAL A 87 -15.67 11.53 19.39
C VAL A 87 -17.03 11.38 20.08
N ARG A 88 -17.21 12.06 21.23
CA ARG A 88 -18.48 12.03 21.95
C ARG A 88 -19.46 12.89 21.17
N GLN A 89 -20.38 12.27 20.43
CA GLN A 89 -21.47 12.98 19.77
C GLN A 89 -22.35 13.60 20.86
N LEU A 90 -22.44 14.93 20.89
CA LEU A 90 -23.37 15.64 21.78
C LEU A 90 -24.81 15.29 21.37
N PRO A 91 -25.71 15.00 22.34
CA PRO A 91 -27.12 14.85 22.04
C PRO A 91 -27.63 16.10 21.33
N ASN A 92 -28.31 15.91 20.21
CA ASN A 92 -28.98 17.00 19.52
C ASN A 92 -30.28 17.26 20.29
N ASP A 93 -30.29 18.25 21.18
CA ASP A 93 -31.48 18.68 21.89
C ASP A 93 -32.42 19.36 20.89
N GLY A 94 -33.20 18.55 20.19
CA GLY A 94 -34.29 18.97 19.31
C GLY A 94 -35.40 19.62 20.11
N GLY A 95 -35.17 20.84 20.58
CA GLY A 95 -36.18 21.73 21.12
C GLY A 95 -36.95 22.39 19.98
N THR A 96 -38.21 22.03 19.83
CA THR A 96 -39.19 22.84 19.11
C THR A 96 -40.47 22.88 19.94
N THR A 97 -40.75 24.09 20.44
CA THR A 97 -42.02 24.68 20.94
C THR A 97 -43.21 23.78 21.22
#